data_AF-A0A350M6P3-F1
#
_entry.id   AF-A0A350M6P3-F1
#
_cell.length_a   1.000
_cell.length_b   1.000
_cell.length_c   1.000
_cell.angle_alpha   90.00
_cell.angle_beta   90.00
_cell.angle_gamma   90.00
#
_symmetry.space_group_name_H-M   'P 1'
#
loop_
_entity.id
_entity.type
_entity.pdbx_description
1 polymer ?
#
loop_
_entity_poly.entity_id
_entity_poly.type
_entity_poly.pdbx_seq_one_letter_code
_entity_poly.pdbx_strand_id
1 'polypeptide(L)'
;MRTLTGLYIISFLLVSVYLIFRAIHVPLVHDEAETFFIYFVNFDFLPYQGWISANNHFINSFLGAICYRMFGASEWALRLPNLLSLPIYGYYLFKLSGMIDNPNIRLGLLLALITAPFYIEFFTLARGYGMSMALLTPYLYYVTRYLTDKKKRHFTRALIFGLICILASLTCFYIFLIVTLILALELYLEFKKGIRIHIMYKVSLLFLLQVIPALYFIKYIIHLGTINELVVGTLDGFYFVTVAPLIFYLTGSHSAMVAGMFIAIFALSLIFFIVQFLKLKSIVFFVKPENLIPTILFLSLLHIAFNGYVLEIPFPRDRAALFLFPLFIFTFCIFLDRLNLGPVFSGFFYVLLLFFPVSLLFSANLTHSLYWKAKYINPIYYDYILENQGDEISTIGSLSLRETIWYHKIFSHERKLNPLSINNAETDNISDFKIQPADVNPSILEDYRLVFEDSIAGNNLYERVNKAARIPEDTGLILPFKGNSMYHDFIVVPMDESQATLPFLLEVELTVIASNIPFEFST
;
A
#
# COMPACT_ATOMS: atom_id res chain seq x y z
N MET A 1 11.45 15.45 30.06
CA MET A 1 10.36 15.75 29.10
C MET A 1 10.81 16.65 27.95
N ARG A 2 11.32 17.88 28.19
CA ARG A 2 11.73 18.80 27.10
C ARG A 2 12.78 18.22 26.14
N THR A 3 13.79 17.52 26.66
CA THR A 3 14.84 16.87 25.87
C THR A 3 14.31 15.75 24.97
N LEU A 4 13.43 14.89 25.50
CA LEU A 4 12.78 13.80 24.76
C LEU A 4 11.89 14.33 23.62
N THR A 5 11.14 15.39 23.88
CA THR A 5 10.34 16.05 22.85
C THR A 5 11.23 16.65 21.76
N GLY A 6 12.35 17.28 22.12
CA GLY A 6 13.31 17.80 21.15
C GLY A 6 13.90 16.71 20.25
N LEU A 7 14.35 15.59 20.84
CA LEU A 7 14.89 14.46 20.08
C LEU A 7 13.87 13.87 19.12
N TYR A 8 12.63 13.65 19.58
CA TYR A 8 11.56 13.16 18.72
C TYR A 8 11.30 14.10 17.53
N ILE A 9 11.21 15.42 17.78
CA ILE A 9 10.95 16.40 16.72
C ILE A 9 12.09 16.39 15.69
N ILE A 10 13.36 16.39 16.14
CA ILE A 10 14.52 16.36 15.25
C ILE A 10 14.50 15.08 14.41
N SER A 11 14.32 13.91 15.04
CA SER A 11 14.25 12.62 14.32
C SER A 11 13.10 12.60 13.32
N PHE A 12 11.92 13.09 13.69
CA PHE A 12 10.76 13.16 12.80
C PHE A 12 10.99 14.09 11.61
N LEU A 13 11.63 15.25 11.82
CA LEU A 13 11.99 16.17 10.73
C LEU A 13 13.02 15.54 9.78
N LEU A 14 14.07 14.90 10.29
CA LEU A 14 15.06 14.21 9.47
C LEU A 14 14.42 13.10 8.62
N VAL A 15 13.57 12.28 9.23
CA VAL A 15 12.81 11.25 8.50
C VAL A 15 11.90 11.90 7.47
N SER A 16 11.20 12.99 7.80
CA SER A 16 10.29 13.67 6.86
C SER A 16 11.03 14.19 5.63
N VAL A 17 12.21 14.80 5.83
CA VAL A 17 13.07 15.25 4.72
C VAL A 17 13.47 14.07 3.84
N TYR A 18 13.91 12.97 4.44
CA TYR A 18 14.24 11.74 3.70
C TYR A 18 13.04 11.21 2.89
N LEU A 19 11.83 11.17 3.48
CA LEU A 19 10.63 10.70 2.80
C LEU A 19 10.21 11.64 1.64
N ILE A 20 10.42 12.95 1.78
CA ILE A 20 10.19 13.90 0.68
C ILE A 20 11.12 13.60 -0.49
N PHE A 21 12.43 13.44 -0.25
CA PHE A 21 13.36 13.07 -1.31
C PHE A 21 13.01 11.73 -1.96
N ARG A 22 12.57 10.73 -1.18
CA ARG A 22 12.08 9.47 -1.75
C ARG A 22 10.87 9.64 -2.65
N ALA A 23 9.88 10.43 -2.24
CA ALA A 23 8.68 10.62 -3.04
C ALA A 23 8.97 11.29 -4.40
N ILE A 24 10.04 12.09 -4.47
CA ILE A 24 10.52 12.74 -5.69
C ILE A 24 11.34 11.79 -6.57
N HIS A 25 12.27 11.03 -5.99
CA HIS A 25 13.30 10.31 -6.74
C HIS A 25 13.02 8.83 -7.01
N VAL A 26 12.24 8.16 -6.14
CA VAL A 26 11.94 6.73 -6.33
C VAL A 26 10.92 6.62 -7.47
N PRO A 27 11.12 5.78 -8.51
CA PRO A 27 10.14 5.61 -9.58
C PRO A 27 8.79 5.08 -9.06
N LEU A 28 7.72 5.26 -9.84
CA LEU A 28 6.42 4.66 -9.49
C LEU A 28 6.51 3.14 -9.45
N VAL A 29 5.78 2.56 -8.50
CA VAL A 29 5.54 1.12 -8.49
C VAL A 29 4.28 0.78 -9.31
N HIS A 30 4.19 -0.46 -9.77
CA HIS A 30 3.08 -0.97 -10.59
C HIS A 30 1.70 -0.53 -10.07
N ASP A 31 1.44 -0.75 -8.79
CA ASP A 31 0.13 -0.47 -8.20
C ASP A 31 -0.17 1.05 -8.12
N GLU A 32 0.85 1.92 -8.05
CA GLU A 32 0.65 3.38 -8.13
C GLU A 32 0.27 3.79 -9.55
N ALA A 33 0.98 3.25 -10.56
CA ALA A 33 0.72 3.54 -11.97
C ALA A 33 -0.66 3.04 -12.39
N GLU A 34 -1.05 1.83 -11.96
CA GLU A 34 -2.40 1.31 -12.16
C GLU A 34 -3.46 2.22 -11.52
N THR A 35 -3.26 2.63 -10.26
CA THR A 35 -4.18 3.55 -9.57
C THR A 35 -4.30 4.88 -10.33
N PHE A 36 -3.19 5.40 -10.85
CA PHE A 36 -3.17 6.62 -11.65
C PHE A 36 -4.07 6.51 -12.88
N PHE A 37 -3.86 5.49 -13.72
CA PHE A 37 -4.60 5.35 -14.97
C PHE A 37 -6.08 5.03 -14.74
N ILE A 38 -6.39 4.18 -13.76
CA ILE A 38 -7.77 3.76 -13.50
C ILE A 38 -8.57 4.87 -12.81
N TYR A 39 -7.99 5.55 -11.82
CA TYR A 39 -8.75 6.43 -10.93
C TYR A 39 -8.41 7.92 -11.06
N PHE A 40 -7.15 8.27 -11.31
CA PHE A 40 -6.73 9.68 -11.23
C PHE A 40 -7.09 10.44 -12.51
N VAL A 41 -6.81 9.83 -13.67
CA VAL A 41 -7.03 10.45 -14.99
C VAL A 41 -8.50 10.81 -15.18
N ASN A 42 -9.41 9.85 -14.96
CA ASN A 42 -10.84 10.04 -15.21
C ASN A 42 -11.63 10.54 -13.99
N PHE A 43 -11.01 10.63 -12.80
CA PHE A 43 -11.69 10.98 -11.55
C PHE A 43 -12.75 9.96 -11.08
N ASP A 44 -12.61 8.71 -11.49
CA ASP A 44 -13.59 7.64 -11.24
C ASP A 44 -13.26 6.82 -9.98
N PHE A 45 -13.06 7.49 -8.85
CA PHE A 45 -12.63 6.82 -7.60
C PHE A 45 -13.77 6.14 -6.84
N LEU A 46 -15.04 6.44 -7.13
CA LEU A 46 -16.16 5.96 -6.33
C LEU A 46 -16.49 4.48 -6.60
N PRO A 47 -16.76 3.69 -5.56
CA PRO A 47 -17.12 2.27 -5.70
C PRO A 47 -18.43 2.12 -6.50
N TYR A 48 -18.47 1.12 -7.40
CA TYR A 48 -19.59 0.83 -8.31
C TYR A 48 -19.87 1.89 -9.40
N GLN A 49 -19.10 2.98 -9.44
CA GLN A 49 -19.11 3.94 -10.55
C GLN A 49 -17.85 3.77 -11.39
N GLY A 50 -16.69 3.75 -10.75
CA GLY A 50 -15.43 3.40 -11.39
C GLY A 50 -15.11 1.91 -11.34
N TRP A 51 -13.92 1.56 -11.85
CA TRP A 51 -13.41 0.19 -11.82
C TRP A 51 -13.35 -0.35 -10.40
N ILE A 52 -13.89 -1.55 -10.19
CA ILE A 52 -13.94 -2.18 -8.88
C ILE A 52 -12.67 -2.97 -8.68
N SER A 53 -11.79 -2.51 -7.79
CA SER A 53 -10.58 -3.22 -7.42
C SER A 53 -10.24 -3.05 -5.95
N ALA A 54 -9.60 -4.06 -5.36
CA ALA A 54 -9.01 -3.98 -4.03
C ALA A 54 -7.81 -3.02 -3.96
N ASN A 55 -7.25 -2.64 -5.12
CA ASN A 55 -6.21 -1.60 -5.21
C ASN A 55 -6.77 -0.18 -5.02
N ASN A 56 -8.10 0.02 -5.12
CA ASN A 56 -8.69 1.34 -4.93
C ASN A 56 -8.69 1.77 -3.47
N HIS A 57 -7.98 2.87 -3.20
CA HIS A 57 -7.95 3.53 -1.90
C HIS A 57 -8.71 4.86 -2.01
N PHE A 58 -10.00 4.88 -1.69
CA PHE A 58 -10.92 5.97 -2.06
C PHE A 58 -10.41 7.40 -1.80
N ILE A 59 -9.89 7.69 -0.60
CA ILE A 59 -9.36 9.05 -0.30
C ILE A 59 -8.06 9.32 -1.05
N ASN A 60 -7.18 8.32 -1.16
CA ASN A 60 -5.95 8.45 -1.93
C ASN A 60 -6.26 8.70 -3.42
N SER A 61 -7.23 7.98 -3.98
CA SER A 61 -7.71 8.16 -5.35
C SER A 61 -8.32 9.54 -5.58
N PHE A 62 -9.19 9.99 -4.68
CA PHE A 62 -9.78 11.32 -4.75
C PHE A 62 -8.74 12.45 -4.66
N LEU A 63 -7.89 12.42 -3.62
CA LEU A 63 -6.89 13.48 -3.41
C LEU A 63 -5.75 13.42 -4.43
N GLY A 64 -5.38 12.22 -4.86
CA GLY A 64 -4.38 11.99 -5.91
C GLY A 64 -4.85 12.54 -7.25
N ALA A 65 -6.12 12.32 -7.61
CA ALA A 65 -6.72 12.90 -8.81
C ALA A 65 -6.76 14.43 -8.77
N ILE A 66 -7.04 15.03 -7.60
CA ILE A 66 -6.95 16.49 -7.41
C ILE A 66 -5.51 16.97 -7.63
N CYS A 67 -4.53 16.32 -7.00
CA CYS A 67 -3.12 16.71 -7.14
C CYS A 67 -2.62 16.56 -8.58
N TYR A 68 -3.02 15.49 -9.26
CA TYR A 68 -2.75 15.29 -10.68
C TYR A 68 -3.27 16.45 -11.53
N ARG A 69 -4.53 16.87 -11.34
CA ARG A 69 -5.12 17.99 -12.08
C ARG A 69 -4.44 19.33 -11.79
N MET A 70 -3.86 19.50 -10.60
CA MET A 70 -3.19 20.73 -10.18
C MET A 70 -1.71 20.79 -10.59
N PHE A 71 -1.00 19.66 -10.57
CA PHE A 71 0.47 19.61 -10.65
C PHE A 71 1.00 18.65 -11.74
N GLY A 72 0.11 18.00 -12.51
CA GLY A 72 0.45 17.07 -13.58
C GLY A 72 0.79 15.65 -13.12
N ALA A 73 1.26 14.82 -14.04
CA ALA A 73 1.55 13.39 -13.84
C ALA A 73 2.93 13.11 -13.19
N SER A 74 3.54 14.08 -12.54
CA SER A 74 4.83 13.85 -11.87
C SER A 74 4.67 12.98 -10.62
N GLU A 75 5.65 12.14 -10.32
CA GLU A 75 5.56 11.14 -9.24
C GLU A 75 5.30 11.79 -7.88
N TRP A 76 5.97 12.91 -7.59
CA TRP A 76 5.77 13.65 -6.35
C TRP A 76 4.35 14.22 -6.23
N ALA A 77 3.74 14.66 -7.33
CA ALA A 77 2.38 15.18 -7.33
C ALA A 77 1.37 14.09 -6.96
N LEU A 78 1.54 12.88 -7.52
CA LEU A 78 0.68 11.74 -7.23
C LEU A 78 0.79 11.28 -5.77
N ARG A 79 1.98 11.43 -5.18
CA ARG A 79 2.30 11.01 -3.79
C ARG A 79 2.03 12.07 -2.74
N LEU A 80 1.81 13.32 -3.15
CA LEU A 80 1.63 14.47 -2.26
C LEU A 80 0.56 14.24 -1.18
N PRO A 81 -0.62 13.66 -1.46
CA PRO A 81 -1.61 13.40 -0.42
C PRO A 81 -1.10 12.53 0.73
N ASN A 82 -0.31 11.48 0.43
CA ASN A 82 0.25 10.60 1.46
C ASN A 82 1.37 11.29 2.24
N LEU A 83 2.22 12.07 1.57
CA LEU A 83 3.24 12.87 2.24
C LEU A 83 2.63 13.89 3.20
N LEU A 84 1.55 14.57 2.81
CA LEU A 84 0.84 15.53 3.65
C LEU A 84 0.11 14.88 4.84
N SER A 85 -0.06 13.55 4.84
CA SER A 85 -0.57 12.81 5.99
C SER A 85 0.48 12.61 7.09
N LEU A 86 1.77 12.73 6.77
CA LEU A 86 2.89 12.49 7.69
C LEU A 86 2.86 13.42 8.93
N PRO A 87 2.60 14.74 8.82
CA PRO A 87 2.46 15.61 10.01
C PRO A 87 1.30 15.20 10.93
N ILE A 88 0.19 14.72 10.37
CA ILE A 88 -0.96 14.20 11.14
C ILE A 88 -0.50 12.97 11.93
N TYR A 89 0.16 12.04 11.25
CA TYR A 89 0.74 10.86 11.86
C TYR A 89 1.68 11.22 13.02
N GLY A 90 2.70 12.06 12.78
CA GLY A 90 3.67 12.44 13.80
C GLY A 90 3.03 13.13 15.02
N TYR A 91 2.14 14.10 14.79
CA TYR A 91 1.48 14.80 15.87
C TYR A 91 0.64 13.87 16.76
N TYR A 92 -0.21 13.02 16.16
CA TYR A 92 -1.06 12.13 16.93
C TYR A 92 -0.32 10.93 17.50
N LEU A 93 0.75 10.46 16.86
CA LEU A 93 1.67 9.47 17.42
C LEU A 93 2.30 10.00 18.71
N PHE A 94 2.81 11.24 18.71
CA PHE A 94 3.35 11.86 19.92
C PHE A 94 2.30 12.00 21.03
N LYS A 95 1.06 12.38 20.69
CA LYS A 95 -0.04 12.47 21.65
C LYS A 95 -0.44 11.10 22.22
N LEU A 96 -0.56 10.09 21.36
CA LEU A 96 -0.93 8.73 21.74
C LEU A 96 0.16 8.05 22.58
N SER A 97 1.44 8.33 22.30
CA SER A 97 2.57 7.84 23.11
C SER A 97 2.52 8.30 24.57
N GLY A 98 1.69 9.30 24.91
CA GLY A 98 1.43 9.71 26.29
C GLY A 98 0.72 8.67 27.15
N MET A 99 0.35 7.51 26.59
CA MET A 99 -0.09 6.33 27.35
C MET A 99 1.08 5.56 28.01
N ILE A 100 2.32 5.89 27.66
CA ILE A 100 3.54 5.28 28.21
C ILE A 100 4.17 6.26 29.19
N ASP A 101 4.29 5.86 30.46
CA ASP A 101 4.81 6.71 31.53
C ASP A 101 6.34 6.75 31.51
N ASN A 102 7.01 5.61 31.25
CA ASN A 102 8.46 5.53 31.20
C ASN A 102 9.01 6.27 29.97
N PRO A 103 9.87 7.30 30.16
CA PRO A 103 10.35 8.13 29.07
C PRO A 103 11.22 7.36 28.07
N ASN A 104 12.01 6.38 28.51
CA ASN A 104 12.88 5.60 27.60
C ASN A 104 12.05 4.70 26.71
N ILE A 105 11.07 3.99 27.29
CA ILE A 105 10.14 3.14 26.52
C ILE A 105 9.33 4.00 25.55
N ARG A 106 8.84 5.16 26.01
CA ARG A 106 8.09 6.10 25.16
C ARG A 106 8.91 6.61 23.99
N LEU A 107 10.17 6.99 24.22
CA LEU A 107 11.07 7.41 23.14
C LEU A 107 11.36 6.25 22.19
N GLY A 108 11.61 5.04 22.70
CA GLY A 108 11.82 3.84 21.90
C GLY A 108 10.63 3.54 20.99
N LEU A 109 9.40 3.62 21.53
CA LEU A 109 8.16 3.50 20.77
C LEU A 109 8.08 4.51 19.61
N LEU A 110 8.34 5.79 19.92
CA LEU A 110 8.30 6.86 18.92
C LEU A 110 9.32 6.64 17.82
N LEU A 111 10.58 6.34 18.18
CA LEU A 111 11.64 6.08 17.22
C LEU A 111 11.33 4.85 16.37
N ALA A 112 10.91 3.74 16.98
CA ALA A 112 10.57 2.52 16.26
C ALA A 112 9.53 2.76 15.15
N LEU A 113 8.47 3.50 15.47
CA LEU A 113 7.36 3.73 14.55
C LEU A 113 7.63 4.79 13.47
N ILE A 114 8.54 5.75 13.71
CA ILE A 114 8.94 6.72 12.67
C ILE A 114 10.18 6.28 11.88
N THR A 115 10.82 5.16 12.22
CA THR A 115 12.05 4.71 11.53
C THR A 115 12.01 3.29 10.99
N ALA A 116 10.92 2.54 11.18
CA ALA A 116 10.79 1.23 10.55
C ALA A 116 10.73 1.36 9.02
N PRO A 117 11.76 0.93 8.25
CA PRO A 117 11.92 1.34 6.84
C PRO A 117 10.75 0.93 5.94
N PHE A 118 10.34 -0.34 6.02
CA PHE A 118 9.19 -0.86 5.29
C PHE A 118 7.89 -0.16 5.67
N TYR A 119 7.73 0.23 6.94
CA TYR A 119 6.51 0.90 7.39
C TYR A 119 6.44 2.35 6.88
N ILE A 120 7.54 3.09 6.96
CA ILE A 120 7.54 4.51 6.59
C ILE A 120 7.56 4.75 5.08
N GLU A 121 8.00 3.78 4.26
CA GLU A 121 8.00 3.95 2.79
C GLU A 121 6.58 4.16 2.24
N PHE A 122 5.54 3.63 2.91
CA PHE A 122 4.16 3.80 2.46
C PHE A 122 3.65 5.24 2.53
N PHE A 123 4.34 6.15 3.22
CA PHE A 123 4.06 7.58 3.14
C PHE A 123 4.57 8.23 1.85
N THR A 124 5.47 7.55 1.12
CA THR A 124 6.10 8.04 -0.11
C THR A 124 5.56 7.34 -1.36
N LEU A 125 4.45 6.62 -1.23
CA LEU A 125 3.79 5.94 -2.35
C LEU A 125 2.37 6.49 -2.47
N ALA A 126 1.83 6.62 -3.68
CA ALA A 126 0.48 7.05 -4.00
C ALA A 126 -0.55 5.95 -3.71
N ARG A 127 -0.51 5.42 -2.47
CA ARG A 127 -1.36 4.35 -1.96
C ARG A 127 -1.90 4.67 -0.58
N GLY A 128 -3.06 4.13 -0.26
CA GLY A 128 -3.76 4.45 0.98
C GLY A 128 -3.17 3.89 2.28
N TYR A 129 -2.08 3.11 2.24
CA TYR A 129 -1.48 2.52 3.44
C TYR A 129 -0.87 3.57 4.38
N GLY A 130 -0.04 4.49 3.89
CA GLY A 130 0.57 5.54 4.71
C GLY A 130 -0.48 6.47 5.33
N MET A 131 -1.43 6.92 4.50
CA MET A 131 -2.55 7.75 4.96
C MET A 131 -3.48 7.02 5.94
N SER A 132 -3.77 5.73 5.73
CA SER A 132 -4.59 4.99 6.69
C SER A 132 -3.89 4.86 8.04
N MET A 133 -2.57 4.71 8.09
CA MET A 133 -1.80 4.78 9.34
C MET A 133 -1.84 6.17 10.01
N ALA A 134 -1.74 7.23 9.20
CA ALA A 134 -1.87 8.61 9.67
C ALA A 134 -3.25 8.94 10.25
N LEU A 135 -4.30 8.26 9.77
CA LEU A 135 -5.69 8.43 10.24
C LEU A 135 -6.04 7.45 11.35
N LEU A 136 -5.40 6.28 11.39
CA LEU A 136 -5.52 5.30 12.47
C LEU A 136 -4.97 5.86 13.79
N THR A 137 -3.86 6.58 13.77
CA THR A 137 -3.27 7.16 14.99
C THR A 137 -4.20 8.16 15.73
N PRO A 138 -4.81 9.18 15.08
CA PRO A 138 -5.84 10.01 15.72
C PRO A 138 -7.10 9.23 16.07
N TYR A 139 -7.49 8.22 15.28
CA TYR A 139 -8.62 7.36 15.62
C TYR A 139 -8.41 6.70 17.00
N LEU A 140 -7.29 6.00 17.18
CA LEU A 140 -6.91 5.37 18.45
C LEU A 140 -6.77 6.40 19.58
N TYR A 141 -6.15 7.55 19.31
CA TYR A 141 -6.03 8.63 20.28
C TYR A 141 -7.38 9.14 20.77
N TYR A 142 -8.31 9.44 19.86
CA TYR A 142 -9.61 9.99 20.23
C TYR A 142 -10.51 8.96 20.92
N VAL A 143 -10.44 7.69 20.54
CA VAL A 143 -11.11 6.60 21.28
C VAL A 143 -10.56 6.52 22.70
N THR A 144 -9.23 6.50 22.87
CA THR A 144 -8.59 6.47 24.20
C THR A 144 -9.00 7.68 25.06
N ARG A 145 -8.99 8.89 24.48
CA ARG A 145 -9.42 10.13 25.15
C ARG A 145 -10.88 10.07 25.55
N TYR A 146 -11.75 9.59 24.67
CA TYR A 146 -13.17 9.41 24.97
C TYR A 146 -13.37 8.40 26.11
N LEU A 147 -12.69 7.26 26.08
CA LEU A 147 -12.79 6.26 27.14
C LEU A 147 -12.30 6.78 28.50
N THR A 148 -11.40 7.79 28.49
CA THR A 148 -10.86 8.43 29.70
C THR A 148 -11.80 9.50 30.27
N ASP A 149 -12.18 10.49 29.46
CA ASP A 149 -12.86 11.71 29.94
C ASP A 149 -14.34 11.82 29.53
N LYS A 150 -14.84 10.88 28.71
CA LYS A 150 -16.23 10.76 28.23
C LYS A 150 -16.76 12.01 27.50
N LYS A 151 -15.90 12.91 27.02
CA LYS A 151 -16.34 14.13 26.33
C LYS A 151 -16.86 13.84 24.92
N LYS A 152 -18.02 14.44 24.58
CA LYS A 152 -18.69 14.32 23.28
C LYS A 152 -17.76 14.62 22.09
N ARG A 153 -16.93 15.66 22.20
CA ARG A 153 -15.97 16.04 21.13
C ARG A 153 -14.97 14.94 20.77
N HIS A 154 -14.53 14.14 21.75
CA HIS A 154 -13.58 13.06 21.50
C HIS A 154 -14.30 11.87 20.87
N PHE A 155 -15.54 11.60 21.27
CA PHE A 155 -16.40 10.62 20.61
C PHE A 155 -16.62 10.95 19.13
N THR A 156 -17.13 12.15 18.82
CA THR A 156 -17.40 12.56 17.43
C THR A 156 -16.14 12.51 16.57
N ARG A 157 -15.01 13.00 17.08
CA ARG A 157 -13.73 12.94 16.35
C ARG A 157 -13.27 11.50 16.13
N ALA A 158 -13.43 10.61 17.11
CA ALA A 158 -13.11 9.19 16.94
C ALA A 158 -13.92 8.58 15.78
N LEU A 159 -15.24 8.84 15.71
CA LEU A 159 -16.07 8.32 14.63
C LEU A 159 -15.65 8.88 13.26
N ILE A 160 -15.39 10.18 13.16
CA ILE A 160 -14.93 10.80 11.91
C ILE A 160 -13.60 10.20 11.46
N PHE A 161 -12.59 10.13 12.36
CA PHE A 161 -11.28 9.56 12.04
C PHE A 161 -11.37 8.06 11.68
N GLY A 162 -12.25 7.30 12.34
CA GLY A 162 -12.51 5.91 11.97
C GLY A 162 -13.05 5.78 10.54
N LEU A 163 -14.03 6.61 10.16
CA LEU A 163 -14.63 6.59 8.83
C LEU A 163 -13.63 6.97 7.72
N ILE A 164 -12.85 8.03 7.92
CA ILE A 164 -11.85 8.42 6.92
C ILE A 164 -10.66 7.44 6.90
N CYS A 165 -10.36 6.77 8.01
CA CYS A 165 -9.32 5.73 8.06
C CYS A 165 -9.66 4.53 7.16
N ILE A 166 -10.90 4.03 7.21
CA ILE A 166 -11.35 2.94 6.32
C ILE A 166 -11.44 3.39 4.85
N LEU A 167 -11.85 4.63 4.61
CA LEU A 167 -11.86 5.20 3.25
C LEU A 167 -10.44 5.39 2.68
N ALA A 168 -9.43 5.56 3.53
CA ALA A 168 -8.03 5.55 3.10
C ALA A 168 -7.55 4.13 2.79
N SER A 169 -7.90 3.12 3.59
CA SER A 169 -7.60 1.73 3.28
C SER A 169 -8.60 0.76 3.88
N LEU A 170 -9.14 -0.13 3.02
CA LEU A 170 -10.03 -1.21 3.46
C LEU A 170 -9.34 -2.20 4.40
N THR A 171 -8.01 -2.26 4.42
CA THR A 171 -7.27 -3.09 5.40
C THR A 171 -7.52 -2.67 6.85
N CYS A 172 -7.94 -1.43 7.09
CA CYS A 172 -8.30 -0.93 8.42
C CYS A 172 -9.74 -1.32 8.83
N PHE A 173 -10.50 -2.02 7.98
CA PHE A 173 -11.87 -2.46 8.28
C PHE A 173 -11.96 -3.32 9.54
N TYR A 174 -10.97 -4.20 9.78
CA TYR A 174 -10.92 -5.02 11.00
C TYR A 174 -10.92 -4.16 12.27
N ILE A 175 -10.04 -3.15 12.30
CA ILE A 175 -9.93 -2.22 13.43
C ILE A 175 -11.22 -1.40 13.57
N PHE A 176 -11.76 -0.92 12.45
CA PHE A 176 -12.99 -0.14 12.41
C PHE A 176 -14.16 -0.90 13.05
N LEU A 177 -14.37 -2.16 12.68
CA LEU A 177 -15.40 -3.01 13.30
C LEU A 177 -15.14 -3.22 14.79
N ILE A 178 -13.92 -3.58 15.18
CA ILE A 178 -13.58 -3.86 16.58
C ILE A 178 -13.81 -2.62 17.45
N VAL A 179 -13.35 -1.46 17.02
CA VAL A 179 -13.55 -0.21 17.75
C VAL A 179 -15.03 0.17 17.79
N THR A 180 -15.79 -0.05 16.71
CA THR A 180 -17.25 0.13 16.71
C THR A 180 -17.92 -0.71 17.79
N LEU A 181 -17.52 -1.98 17.93
CA LEU A 181 -18.02 -2.88 18.97
C LEU A 181 -17.61 -2.44 20.38
N ILE A 182 -16.37 -1.97 20.57
CA ILE A 182 -15.88 -1.44 21.86
C ILE A 182 -16.68 -0.19 22.25
N LEU A 183 -16.94 0.72 21.31
CA LEU A 183 -17.73 1.92 21.56
C LEU A 183 -19.20 1.57 21.85
N ALA A 184 -19.78 0.61 21.13
CA ALA A 184 -21.13 0.11 21.40
C ALA A 184 -21.24 -0.52 22.81
N LEU A 185 -20.25 -1.33 23.20
CA LEU A 185 -20.15 -1.90 24.54
C LEU A 185 -20.05 -0.80 25.61
N GLU A 186 -19.21 0.22 25.39
CA GLU A 186 -19.11 1.34 26.32
C GLU A 186 -20.46 2.08 26.47
N LEU A 187 -21.17 2.35 25.38
CA LEU A 187 -22.49 2.98 25.44
C LEU A 187 -23.52 2.10 26.17
N TYR A 188 -23.46 0.77 26.00
CA TYR A 188 -24.30 -0.16 26.75
C TYR A 188 -24.00 -0.12 28.26
N LEU A 189 -22.72 -0.04 28.64
CA LEU A 189 -22.31 0.10 30.03
C LEU A 189 -22.72 1.45 30.62
N GLU A 190 -22.63 2.55 29.86
CA GLU A 190 -23.17 3.86 30.26
C GLU A 190 -24.70 3.81 30.42
N PHE A 191 -25.40 3.09 29.55
CA PHE A 191 -26.86 2.95 29.61
C PHE A 191 -27.30 2.22 30.87
N LYS A 192 -26.61 1.12 31.23
CA LYS A 192 -26.84 0.41 32.50
C LYS A 192 -26.65 1.29 33.74
N LYS A 193 -25.84 2.35 33.64
CA LYS A 193 -25.62 3.33 34.72
C LYS A 193 -26.67 4.46 34.75
N GLY A 194 -27.64 4.49 33.84
CA GLY A 194 -28.79 5.39 33.88
C GLY A 194 -28.66 6.73 33.14
N ILE A 195 -27.62 6.95 32.33
CA ILE A 195 -27.33 8.25 31.68
C ILE A 195 -28.10 8.42 30.34
N ARG A 196 -29.44 8.48 30.37
CA ARG A 196 -30.29 8.24 29.17
C ARG A 196 -30.24 9.29 28.05
N ILE A 197 -30.34 10.59 28.35
CA ILE A 197 -30.49 11.65 27.32
C ILE A 197 -29.22 11.83 26.46
N HIS A 198 -28.04 11.69 27.06
CA HIS A 198 -26.78 11.88 26.36
C HIS A 198 -26.34 10.69 25.50
N ILE A 199 -26.93 9.52 25.73
CA ILE A 199 -26.60 8.29 25.01
C ILE A 199 -27.26 8.27 23.63
N MET A 200 -28.48 8.80 23.48
CA MET A 200 -29.21 8.71 22.20
C MET A 200 -28.47 9.39 21.05
N TYR A 201 -27.94 10.61 21.27
CA TYR A 201 -27.07 11.28 20.30
C TYR A 201 -25.82 10.44 19.94
N LYS A 202 -25.17 9.83 20.94
CA LYS A 202 -23.97 9.01 20.71
C LYS A 202 -24.31 7.75 19.91
N VAL A 203 -25.44 7.11 20.20
CA VAL A 203 -25.95 5.95 19.46
C VAL A 203 -26.29 6.34 18.02
N SER A 204 -26.99 7.45 17.81
CA SER A 204 -27.30 7.94 16.46
C SER A 204 -26.04 8.23 15.65
N LEU A 205 -25.02 8.88 16.25
CA LEU A 205 -23.76 9.12 15.57
C LEU A 205 -22.97 7.84 15.32
N LEU A 206 -22.91 6.90 16.27
CA LEU A 206 -22.26 5.60 16.08
C LEU A 206 -22.91 4.85 14.92
N PHE A 207 -24.25 4.88 14.86
CA PHE A 207 -24.99 4.24 13.79
C PHE A 207 -24.70 4.88 12.43
N LEU A 208 -24.81 6.21 12.34
CA LEU A 208 -24.60 6.97 11.10
C LEU A 208 -23.17 6.90 10.57
N LEU A 209 -22.17 7.03 11.45
CA LEU A 209 -20.77 7.18 11.06
C LEU A 209 -19.95 5.90 11.14
N GLN A 210 -20.46 4.84 11.78
CA GLN A 210 -19.76 3.56 11.85
C GLN A 210 -20.61 2.39 11.36
N VAL A 211 -21.81 2.18 11.89
CA VAL A 211 -22.61 0.98 11.56
C VAL A 211 -23.08 1.00 10.11
N ILE A 212 -23.66 2.10 9.61
CA ILE A 212 -24.09 2.22 8.21
C ILE A 212 -22.90 2.05 7.25
N PRO A 213 -21.77 2.77 7.42
CA PRO A 213 -20.57 2.54 6.63
C PRO A 213 -20.03 1.11 6.74
N ALA A 214 -20.05 0.48 7.92
CA ALA A 214 -19.62 -0.91 8.08
C ALA A 214 -20.46 -1.84 7.21
N LEU A 215 -21.79 -1.72 7.24
CA LEU A 215 -22.69 -2.54 6.41
C LEU A 215 -22.42 -2.33 4.92
N TYR A 216 -22.18 -1.08 4.51
CA TYR A 216 -21.79 -0.76 3.14
C TYR A 216 -20.48 -1.47 2.73
N PHE A 217 -19.43 -1.34 3.55
CA PHE A 217 -18.14 -1.95 3.24
C PHE A 217 -18.13 -3.47 3.36
N ILE A 218 -18.98 -4.07 4.21
CA ILE A 218 -19.21 -5.53 4.20
C ILE A 218 -19.71 -5.95 2.83
N LYS A 219 -20.74 -5.28 2.30
CA LYS A 219 -21.27 -5.57 0.96
C LYS A 219 -20.20 -5.39 -0.11
N TYR A 220 -19.40 -4.33 -0.02
CA TYR A 220 -18.32 -4.05 -0.96
C TYR A 220 -17.22 -5.12 -0.92
N ILE A 221 -16.75 -5.52 0.26
CA ILE A 221 -15.72 -6.54 0.43
C ILE A 221 -16.22 -7.90 -0.06
N ILE A 222 -17.47 -8.28 0.26
CA ILE A 222 -18.06 -9.51 -0.28
C ILE A 222 -18.06 -9.47 -1.81
N HIS A 223 -18.45 -8.33 -2.41
CA HIS A 223 -18.43 -8.18 -3.86
C HIS A 223 -17.02 -8.30 -4.45
N LEU A 224 -16.00 -7.69 -3.84
CA LEU A 224 -14.60 -7.87 -4.22
C LEU A 224 -14.19 -9.36 -4.19
N GLY A 225 -14.68 -10.11 -3.20
CA GLY A 225 -14.49 -11.55 -3.13
C GLY A 225 -15.13 -12.29 -4.31
N THR A 226 -16.34 -11.92 -4.72
CA THR A 226 -17.05 -12.56 -5.84
C THR A 226 -16.38 -12.36 -7.21
N ILE A 227 -15.59 -11.29 -7.37
CA ILE A 227 -14.88 -10.96 -8.61
C ILE A 227 -13.38 -11.30 -8.55
N ASN A 228 -12.93 -12.04 -7.52
CA ASN A 228 -11.53 -12.42 -7.32
C ASN A 228 -10.55 -11.23 -7.21
N GLU A 229 -10.99 -10.09 -6.69
CA GLU A 229 -10.12 -8.93 -6.42
C GLU A 229 -9.44 -9.00 -5.04
N LEU A 230 -9.86 -9.92 -4.16
CA LEU A 230 -9.27 -10.12 -2.83
C LEU A 230 -8.05 -11.07 -2.80
N VAL A 231 -7.40 -11.35 -3.93
CA VAL A 231 -6.34 -12.38 -4.10
C VAL A 231 -4.99 -12.00 -3.43
N VAL A 232 -4.99 -11.11 -2.44
CA VAL A 232 -3.80 -10.75 -1.66
C VAL A 232 -3.66 -11.66 -0.45
N GLY A 233 -3.33 -12.93 -0.68
CA GLY A 233 -3.10 -13.91 0.39
C GLY A 233 -3.33 -15.36 -0.04
N THR A 234 -3.05 -16.29 0.87
CA THR A 234 -3.40 -17.72 0.73
C THR A 234 -3.89 -18.28 2.07
N LEU A 235 -4.38 -19.52 2.06
CA LEU A 235 -4.80 -20.26 3.26
C LEU A 235 -3.68 -21.15 3.83
N ASP A 236 -2.43 -21.01 3.36
CA ASP A 236 -1.26 -21.84 3.72
C ASP A 236 -0.74 -21.62 5.16
N GLY A 237 -1.59 -21.09 6.05
CA GLY A 237 -1.31 -20.84 7.45
C GLY A 237 -0.92 -19.40 7.76
N PHE A 238 -1.49 -18.88 8.86
CA PHE A 238 -1.31 -17.49 9.30
C PHE A 238 0.18 -17.10 9.49
N TYR A 239 1.01 -18.04 9.97
CA TYR A 239 2.42 -17.76 10.16
C TYR A 239 3.15 -17.50 8.84
N PHE A 240 2.99 -18.40 7.86
CA PHE A 240 3.70 -18.33 6.58
C PHE A 240 3.21 -17.19 5.70
N VAL A 241 1.92 -16.87 5.77
CA VAL A 241 1.30 -15.85 4.91
C VAL A 241 1.40 -14.44 5.50
N THR A 242 1.27 -14.29 6.83
CA THR A 242 1.20 -12.98 7.47
C THR A 242 2.43 -12.68 8.33
N VAL A 243 2.76 -13.56 9.28
CA VAL A 243 3.75 -13.25 10.32
C VAL A 243 5.18 -13.24 9.77
N ALA A 244 5.59 -14.30 9.08
CA ALA A 244 6.95 -14.45 8.56
C ALA A 244 7.30 -13.36 7.53
N PRO A 245 6.44 -13.04 6.54
CA PRO A 245 6.71 -11.94 5.60
C PRO A 245 6.79 -10.59 6.31
N LEU A 246 5.90 -10.32 7.27
CA LEU A 246 5.93 -9.05 8.01
C LEU A 246 7.23 -8.91 8.82
N ILE A 247 7.71 -9.97 9.48
CA ILE A 247 9.00 -9.97 10.16
C ILE A 247 10.13 -9.74 9.15
N PHE A 248 10.11 -10.44 8.01
CA PHE A 248 11.11 -10.25 6.97
C PHE A 248 11.17 -8.81 6.49
N TYR A 249 10.04 -8.20 6.11
CA TYR A 249 10.04 -6.81 5.62
C TYR A 249 10.41 -5.79 6.70
N LEU A 250 10.09 -6.05 7.97
CA LEU A 250 10.48 -5.16 9.07
C LEU A 250 11.96 -5.29 9.46
N THR A 251 12.57 -6.46 9.26
CA THR A 251 13.92 -6.77 9.76
C THR A 251 14.98 -6.97 8.68
N GLY A 252 14.57 -7.20 7.43
CA GLY A 252 15.43 -7.63 6.33
C GLY A 252 16.00 -9.05 6.49
N SER A 253 15.49 -9.85 7.44
CA SER A 253 16.10 -11.13 7.81
C SER A 253 15.12 -12.30 7.71
N HIS A 254 15.58 -13.40 7.10
CA HIS A 254 14.92 -14.71 7.15
C HIS A 254 15.40 -15.58 8.32
N SER A 255 16.20 -15.02 9.24
CA SER A 255 16.77 -15.78 10.37
C SER A 255 15.67 -16.29 11.30
N ALA A 256 15.66 -17.61 11.53
CA ALA A 256 14.77 -18.25 12.48
C ALA A 256 14.94 -17.71 13.92
N MET A 257 16.16 -17.26 14.27
CA MET A 257 16.42 -16.65 15.57
C MET A 257 15.69 -15.31 15.71
N VAL A 258 15.77 -14.44 14.69
CA VAL A 258 15.09 -13.15 14.66
C VAL A 258 13.58 -13.36 14.71
N ALA A 259 13.05 -14.27 13.88
CA ALA A 259 11.64 -14.62 13.90
C ALA A 259 11.20 -15.14 15.29
N GLY A 260 11.96 -16.06 15.88
CA GLY A 260 11.71 -16.60 17.21
C GLY A 260 11.67 -15.52 18.30
N MET A 261 12.56 -14.51 18.24
CA MET A 261 12.55 -13.39 19.17
C MET A 261 11.27 -12.55 19.07
N PHE A 262 10.85 -12.19 17.85
CA PHE A 262 9.61 -11.43 17.65
C PHE A 262 8.38 -12.22 18.11
N ILE A 263 8.32 -13.51 17.79
CA ILE A 263 7.24 -14.41 18.22
C ILE A 263 7.22 -14.53 19.75
N ALA A 264 8.37 -14.68 20.40
CA ALA A 264 8.46 -14.78 21.85
C ALA A 264 8.00 -13.48 22.54
N ILE A 265 8.46 -12.32 22.05
CA ILE A 265 8.02 -11.00 22.56
C ILE A 265 6.50 -10.86 22.41
N PHE A 266 5.96 -11.25 21.26
CA PHE A 266 4.53 -11.23 20.99
C PHE A 266 3.76 -12.17 21.93
N ALA A 267 4.20 -13.42 22.06
CA ALA A 267 3.58 -14.41 22.93
C ALA A 267 3.57 -13.96 24.39
N LEU A 268 4.68 -13.41 24.90
CA LEU A 268 4.75 -12.87 26.27
C LEU A 268 3.77 -11.71 26.49
N SER A 269 3.71 -10.78 25.53
CA SER A 269 2.77 -9.64 25.60
C SER A 269 1.32 -10.11 25.59
N LEU A 270 1.02 -11.12 24.79
CA LEU A 270 -0.31 -11.72 24.68
C LEU A 270 -0.69 -12.50 25.95
N ILE A 271 0.20 -13.35 26.47
CA ILE A 271 -0.02 -14.09 27.72
C ILE A 271 -0.28 -13.12 28.87
N PHE A 272 0.51 -12.05 28.97
CA PHE A 272 0.30 -11.03 30.00
C PHE A 272 -1.07 -10.34 29.88
N PHE A 273 -1.52 -10.03 28.67
CA PHE A 273 -2.85 -9.48 28.41
C PHE A 273 -3.97 -10.46 28.83
N ILE A 274 -3.85 -11.74 28.46
CA ILE A 274 -4.80 -12.79 28.83
C ILE A 274 -4.84 -12.98 30.34
N VAL A 275 -3.69 -13.04 31.02
CA VAL A 275 -3.63 -13.18 32.48
C VAL A 275 -4.31 -12.01 33.19
N GLN A 276 -4.11 -10.77 32.71
CA GLN A 276 -4.81 -9.60 33.26
C GLN A 276 -6.33 -9.68 33.06
N PHE A 277 -6.78 -10.10 31.89
CA PHE A 277 -8.20 -10.31 31.62
C PHE A 277 -8.81 -11.37 32.56
N LEU A 278 -8.14 -12.52 32.69
CA LEU A 278 -8.60 -13.63 33.54
C LEU A 278 -8.62 -13.29 35.03
N LYS A 279 -7.75 -12.37 35.50
CA LYS A 279 -7.78 -11.86 36.88
C LYS A 279 -8.96 -10.93 37.13
N LEU A 280 -9.29 -10.07 36.17
CA LEU A 280 -10.36 -9.07 36.33
C LEU A 280 -11.76 -9.62 36.06
N LYS A 281 -11.90 -10.68 35.24
CA LYS A 281 -13.16 -11.37 34.90
C LYS A 281 -14.33 -10.45 34.56
N SER A 282 -14.02 -9.29 33.97
CA SER A 282 -15.00 -8.25 33.71
C SER A 282 -14.89 -7.75 32.29
N ILE A 283 -16.02 -7.69 31.59
CA ILE A 283 -16.09 -7.14 30.23
C ILE A 283 -15.68 -5.65 30.18
N VAL A 284 -15.71 -4.96 31.33
CA VAL A 284 -15.20 -3.59 31.49
C VAL A 284 -13.70 -3.51 31.16
N PHE A 285 -12.97 -4.62 31.24
CA PHE A 285 -11.55 -4.70 30.87
C PHE A 285 -11.26 -4.17 29.46
N PHE A 286 -12.13 -4.47 28.50
CA PHE A 286 -11.95 -4.12 27.08
C PHE A 286 -12.19 -2.65 26.76
N VAL A 287 -12.94 -1.94 27.62
CA VAL A 287 -13.25 -0.51 27.46
C VAL A 287 -12.36 0.39 28.32
N LYS A 288 -11.41 -0.19 29.05
CA LYS A 288 -10.40 0.58 29.79
C LYS A 288 -9.39 1.22 28.83
N PRO A 289 -9.12 2.53 28.93
CA PRO A 289 -8.21 3.23 28.02
C PRO A 289 -6.84 2.56 27.89
N GLU A 290 -6.27 2.11 29.00
CA GLU A 290 -4.96 1.48 29.05
C GLU A 290 -4.92 0.14 28.30
N ASN A 291 -6.05 -0.56 28.19
CA ASN A 291 -6.16 -1.87 27.53
C ASN A 291 -6.65 -1.78 26.08
N LEU A 292 -6.96 -0.58 25.58
CA LEU A 292 -7.60 -0.41 24.27
C LEU A 292 -6.74 -0.99 23.14
N ILE A 293 -5.47 -0.57 23.02
CA ILE A 293 -4.60 -1.00 21.91
C ILE A 293 -4.30 -2.51 21.99
N PRO A 294 -3.93 -3.08 23.15
CA PRO A 294 -3.81 -4.54 23.31
C PRO A 294 -5.10 -5.30 22.95
N THR A 295 -6.27 -4.76 23.34
CA THR A 295 -7.57 -5.34 22.99
C THR A 295 -7.78 -5.36 21.47
N ILE A 296 -7.50 -4.25 20.79
CA ILE A 296 -7.65 -4.14 19.34
C ILE A 296 -6.72 -5.13 18.64
N LEU A 297 -5.46 -5.23 19.07
CA LEU A 297 -4.51 -6.21 18.52
C LEU A 297 -5.03 -7.63 18.68
N PHE A 298 -5.41 -8.02 19.91
CA PHE A 298 -5.89 -9.37 20.20
C PHE A 298 -7.14 -9.72 19.39
N LEU A 299 -8.14 -8.84 19.36
CA LEU A 299 -9.36 -9.07 18.61
C LEU A 299 -9.11 -9.05 17.09
N SER A 300 -8.14 -8.28 16.59
CA SER A 300 -7.77 -8.30 15.17
C SER A 300 -7.17 -9.65 14.78
N LEU A 301 -6.33 -10.22 15.63
CA LEU A 301 -5.74 -11.54 15.39
C LEU A 301 -6.77 -12.66 15.47
N LEU A 302 -7.70 -12.59 16.44
CA LEU A 302 -8.83 -13.52 16.50
C LEU A 302 -9.71 -13.42 15.26
N HIS A 303 -9.97 -12.21 14.77
CA HIS A 303 -10.76 -12.00 13.57
C HIS A 303 -10.03 -12.55 12.33
N ILE A 304 -8.73 -12.28 12.16
CA ILE A 304 -7.95 -12.84 11.05
C ILE A 304 -7.94 -14.38 11.10
N ALA A 305 -7.74 -14.96 12.30
CA ALA A 305 -7.78 -16.40 12.49
C ALA A 305 -9.16 -16.99 12.19
N PHE A 306 -10.24 -16.36 12.67
CA PHE A 306 -11.60 -16.78 12.38
C PHE A 306 -11.89 -16.73 10.87
N ASN A 307 -11.50 -15.65 10.20
CA ASN A 307 -11.71 -15.50 8.75
C ASN A 307 -10.96 -16.57 7.96
N GLY A 308 -9.70 -16.85 8.29
CA GLY A 308 -8.91 -17.85 7.56
C GLY A 308 -9.28 -19.31 7.88
N TYR A 309 -9.47 -19.64 9.15
CA TYR A 309 -9.72 -21.03 9.57
C TYR A 309 -11.19 -21.44 9.55
N VAL A 310 -12.14 -20.50 9.62
CA VAL A 310 -13.58 -20.79 9.67
C VAL A 310 -14.31 -20.33 8.41
N LEU A 311 -13.98 -19.15 7.89
CA LEU A 311 -14.64 -18.60 6.69
C LEU A 311 -13.85 -18.83 5.39
N GLU A 312 -12.70 -19.48 5.45
CA GLU A 312 -11.81 -19.75 4.31
C GLU A 312 -11.43 -18.48 3.51
N ILE A 313 -11.39 -17.33 4.18
CA ILE A 313 -10.93 -16.06 3.60
C ILE A 313 -9.40 -16.01 3.70
N PRO A 314 -8.65 -15.79 2.60
CA PRO A 314 -7.19 -15.77 2.61
C PRO A 314 -6.59 -14.85 3.69
N PHE A 315 -5.49 -15.30 4.31
CA PHE A 315 -4.81 -14.50 5.33
C PHE A 315 -4.18 -13.24 4.70
N PRO A 316 -4.22 -12.07 5.39
CA PRO A 316 -3.65 -10.85 4.85
C PRO A 316 -2.13 -10.99 4.70
N ARG A 317 -1.65 -10.83 3.47
CA ARG A 317 -0.22 -10.94 3.14
C ARG A 317 0.46 -9.57 3.08
N ASP A 318 1.71 -9.50 3.50
CA ASP A 318 2.60 -8.34 3.37
C ASP A 318 1.96 -7.01 3.84
N ARG A 319 1.83 -6.03 2.94
CA ARG A 319 1.24 -4.70 3.16
C ARG A 319 -0.21 -4.74 3.65
N ALA A 320 -0.97 -5.81 3.36
CA ALA A 320 -2.34 -5.94 3.85
C ALA A 320 -2.40 -6.10 5.38
N ALA A 321 -1.33 -6.62 5.99
CA ALA A 321 -1.19 -6.81 7.44
C ALA A 321 -0.43 -5.66 8.14
N LEU A 322 -0.05 -4.60 7.43
CA LEU A 322 0.83 -3.54 7.93
C LEU A 322 0.28 -2.85 9.19
N PHE A 323 -1.05 -2.77 9.33
CA PHE A 323 -1.70 -2.18 10.51
C PHE A 323 -1.41 -2.94 11.82
N LEU A 324 -1.03 -4.22 11.74
CA LEU A 324 -0.65 -5.01 12.91
C LEU A 324 0.65 -4.52 13.54
N PHE A 325 1.57 -3.96 12.74
CA PHE A 325 2.87 -3.48 13.22
C PHE A 325 2.75 -2.37 14.29
N PRO A 326 2.07 -1.24 14.06
CA PRO A 326 1.92 -0.22 15.09
C PRO A 326 1.17 -0.74 16.31
N LEU A 327 0.12 -1.56 16.14
CA LEU A 327 -0.60 -2.17 17.25
C LEU A 327 0.30 -3.08 18.10
N PHE A 328 1.18 -3.84 17.45
CA PHE A 328 2.15 -4.71 18.10
C PHE A 328 3.18 -3.93 18.92
N ILE A 329 3.85 -2.94 18.31
CA ILE A 329 4.88 -2.14 19.00
C ILE A 329 4.27 -1.35 20.17
N PHE A 330 3.07 -0.77 20.00
CA PHE A 330 2.36 -0.13 21.10
C PHE A 330 2.03 -1.11 22.23
N THR A 331 1.48 -2.28 21.90
CA THR A 331 1.12 -3.30 22.90
C THR A 331 2.35 -3.78 23.67
N PHE A 332 3.46 -4.01 22.98
CA PHE A 332 4.73 -4.37 23.59
C PHE A 332 5.23 -3.27 24.53
N CYS A 333 5.22 -2.01 24.11
CA CYS A 333 5.64 -0.90 24.95
C CYS A 333 4.74 -0.71 26.19
N ILE A 334 3.41 -0.85 26.04
CA ILE A 334 2.47 -0.82 27.18
C ILE A 334 2.78 -1.97 28.16
N PHE A 335 3.08 -3.16 27.65
CA PHE A 335 3.48 -4.29 28.48
C PHE A 335 4.74 -3.99 29.29
N LEU A 336 5.80 -3.51 28.63
CA LEU A 336 7.05 -3.16 29.28
C LEU A 336 6.89 -2.06 30.33
N ASP A 337 6.08 -1.04 30.04
CA ASP A 337 5.79 0.07 30.94
C ASP A 337 5.11 -0.44 32.23
N ARG A 338 4.13 -1.35 32.10
CA ARG A 338 3.41 -1.94 33.23
C ARG A 338 4.22 -2.88 34.09
N LEU A 339 5.27 -3.50 33.53
CA LEU A 339 6.18 -4.33 34.33
C LEU A 339 6.98 -3.48 35.34
N ASN A 340 6.96 -2.15 35.23
CA ASN A 340 7.71 -1.23 36.09
C ASN A 340 9.18 -1.66 36.21
N LEU A 341 9.77 -2.02 35.08
CA LEU A 341 11.14 -2.51 35.01
C LEU A 341 12.10 -1.45 35.56
N GLY A 342 13.12 -1.90 36.30
CA GLY A 342 14.21 -1.01 36.74
C GLY A 342 14.94 -0.37 35.55
N PRO A 343 15.69 0.73 35.76
CA PRO A 343 16.28 1.52 34.69
C PRO A 343 17.20 0.72 33.75
N VAL A 344 17.90 -0.30 34.28
CA VAL A 344 18.75 -1.21 33.49
C VAL A 344 17.94 -2.00 32.46
N PHE A 345 16.85 -2.63 32.89
CA PHE A 345 15.99 -3.42 32.01
C PHE A 345 15.21 -2.54 31.03
N SER A 346 14.71 -1.38 31.47
CA SER A 346 14.11 -0.40 30.54
C SER A 346 15.11 0.08 29.49
N GLY A 347 16.38 0.26 29.86
CA GLY A 347 17.46 0.58 28.93
C GLY A 347 17.71 -0.53 27.91
N PHE A 348 17.73 -1.79 28.33
CA PHE A 348 17.86 -2.94 27.43
C PHE A 348 16.75 -2.99 26.37
N PHE A 349 15.49 -2.84 26.78
CA PHE A 349 14.37 -2.83 25.82
C PHE A 349 14.36 -1.59 24.92
N TYR A 350 14.81 -0.44 25.43
CA TYR A 350 15.03 0.74 24.60
C TYR A 350 16.07 0.44 23.50
N VAL A 351 17.19 -0.22 23.83
CA VAL A 351 18.20 -0.64 22.84
C VAL A 351 17.62 -1.60 21.81
N LEU A 352 16.73 -2.52 22.19
CA LEU A 352 16.04 -3.38 21.23
C LEU A 352 15.17 -2.57 20.25
N LEU A 353 14.49 -1.52 20.73
CA LEU A 353 13.69 -0.63 19.86
C LEU A 353 14.56 0.27 18.97
N LEU A 354 15.83 0.49 19.31
CA LEU A 354 16.81 1.16 18.44
C LEU A 354 17.21 0.31 17.22
N PHE A 355 16.76 -0.94 17.12
CA PHE A 355 16.90 -1.73 15.90
C PHE A 355 16.34 -1.00 14.66
N PHE A 356 15.17 -0.39 14.74
CA PHE A 356 14.52 0.28 13.61
C PHE A 356 15.29 1.51 13.09
N PRO A 357 15.74 2.47 13.93
CA PRO A 357 16.55 3.58 13.42
C PRO A 357 17.88 3.11 12.84
N VAL A 358 18.50 2.08 13.44
CA VAL A 358 19.72 1.48 12.87
C VAL A 358 19.44 0.81 11.52
N SER A 359 18.36 0.04 11.43
CA SER A 359 17.90 -0.59 10.18
C SER A 359 17.68 0.44 9.07
N LEU A 360 17.04 1.57 9.40
CA LEU A 360 16.86 2.68 8.46
C LEU A 360 18.17 3.24 7.93
N LEU A 361 19.18 3.43 8.78
CA LEU A 361 20.49 3.92 8.32
C LEU A 361 21.15 2.99 7.31
N PHE A 362 20.93 1.68 7.41
CA PHE A 362 21.48 0.68 6.48
C PHE A 362 20.61 0.44 5.25
N SER A 363 19.29 0.60 5.34
CA SER A 363 18.37 0.33 4.24
C SER A 363 17.95 1.58 3.46
N ALA A 364 18.32 2.77 3.93
CA ALA A 364 17.90 4.03 3.33
C ALA A 364 18.41 4.14 1.89
N ASN A 365 17.50 4.48 0.97
CA ASN A 365 17.82 4.67 -0.43
C ASN A 365 16.80 5.62 -1.08
N LEU A 366 17.19 6.20 -2.22
CA LEU A 366 16.36 7.12 -3.02
C LEU A 366 16.02 6.56 -4.41
N THR A 367 16.36 5.31 -4.69
CA THR A 367 16.31 4.75 -6.05
C THR A 367 15.18 3.74 -6.25
N HIS A 368 14.75 3.04 -5.20
CA HIS A 368 13.79 1.94 -5.33
C HIS A 368 12.91 1.74 -4.08
N SER A 369 11.76 1.09 -4.27
CA SER A 369 10.95 0.60 -3.15
C SER A 369 11.58 -0.62 -2.51
N LEU A 370 11.47 -0.74 -1.19
CA LEU A 370 11.96 -1.93 -0.47
C LEU A 370 11.11 -3.16 -0.78
N TYR A 371 9.84 -2.96 -1.10
CA TYR A 371 8.88 -4.03 -1.39
C TYR A 371 8.82 -4.41 -2.89
N TRP A 372 8.72 -3.43 -3.80
CA TRP A 372 8.52 -3.69 -5.24
C TRP A 372 9.80 -3.87 -6.06
N LYS A 373 10.87 -4.46 -5.48
CA LYS A 373 12.16 -4.61 -6.17
C LYS A 373 12.06 -5.38 -7.49
N ALA A 374 11.37 -6.52 -7.50
CA ALA A 374 11.29 -7.38 -8.70
C ALA A 374 10.59 -6.71 -9.91
N LYS A 375 9.69 -5.75 -9.64
CA LYS A 375 8.92 -5.01 -10.67
C LYS A 375 9.57 -3.70 -11.07
N TYR A 376 10.74 -3.38 -10.52
CA TYR A 376 11.45 -2.14 -10.82
C TYR A 376 11.95 -2.13 -12.27
N ILE A 377 11.81 -0.96 -12.91
CA ILE A 377 12.44 -0.62 -14.19
C ILE A 377 13.39 0.54 -13.91
N ASN A 378 14.65 0.40 -14.30
CA ASN A 378 15.61 1.47 -14.14
C ASN A 378 15.23 2.65 -15.06
N PRO A 379 15.06 3.88 -14.54
CA PRO A 379 14.73 5.05 -15.36
C PRO A 379 15.67 5.28 -16.54
N ILE A 380 16.95 4.90 -16.39
CA ILE A 380 17.98 5.01 -17.44
C ILE A 380 17.58 4.25 -18.71
N TYR A 381 16.76 3.20 -18.60
CA TYR A 381 16.36 2.40 -19.76
C TYR A 381 15.52 3.21 -20.73
N TYR A 382 14.65 4.06 -20.21
CA TYR A 382 13.84 4.95 -21.03
C TYR A 382 14.72 5.91 -21.81
N ASP A 383 15.64 6.57 -21.11
CA ASP A 383 16.52 7.59 -21.70
C ASP A 383 17.48 6.96 -22.73
N TYR A 384 18.07 5.79 -22.42
CA TYR A 384 18.93 5.07 -23.36
C TYR A 384 18.20 4.65 -24.63
N ILE A 385 17.00 4.06 -24.51
CA ILE A 385 16.22 3.63 -25.67
C ILE A 385 15.81 4.84 -26.50
N LEU A 386 15.43 5.95 -25.87
CA LEU A 386 15.07 7.18 -26.57
C LEU A 386 16.25 7.81 -27.33
N GLU A 387 17.47 7.70 -26.80
CA GLU A 387 18.69 8.19 -27.47
C GLU A 387 19.18 7.27 -28.60
N ASN A 388 18.89 5.96 -28.51
CA ASN A 388 19.37 4.94 -29.45
C ASN A 388 18.29 4.42 -30.41
N GLN A 389 17.06 4.93 -30.33
CA GLN A 389 16.06 4.68 -31.36
C GLN A 389 16.52 5.31 -32.68
N GLY A 390 16.20 4.64 -33.79
CA GLY A 390 16.46 5.20 -35.12
C GLY A 390 15.35 6.15 -35.55
N ASP A 391 15.22 6.33 -36.87
CA ASP A 391 14.08 7.05 -37.45
C ASP A 391 12.74 6.32 -37.21
N GLU A 392 12.80 5.00 -37.00
CA GLU A 392 11.64 4.17 -36.62
C GLU A 392 11.59 3.95 -35.11
N ILE A 393 10.39 4.01 -34.53
CA ILE A 393 10.16 3.77 -33.10
C ILE A 393 10.54 2.32 -32.76
N SER A 394 11.41 2.14 -31.76
CA SER A 394 11.90 0.82 -31.38
C SER A 394 10.85 -0.03 -30.67
N THR A 395 10.89 -1.35 -30.91
CA THR A 395 10.07 -2.34 -30.21
C THR A 395 10.75 -2.77 -28.92
N ILE A 396 9.97 -2.95 -27.86
CA ILE A 396 10.50 -3.16 -26.51
C ILE A 396 9.78 -4.34 -25.85
N GLY A 397 10.47 -5.45 -25.66
CA GLY A 397 9.93 -6.66 -25.03
C GLY A 397 10.19 -6.70 -23.52
N SER A 398 9.19 -7.03 -22.72
CA SER A 398 9.33 -7.18 -21.27
C SER A 398 8.18 -7.98 -20.65
N LEU A 399 8.41 -8.58 -19.47
CA LEU A 399 7.36 -9.24 -18.68
C LEU A 399 6.21 -8.26 -18.31
N SER A 400 4.99 -8.80 -18.24
CA SER A 400 3.71 -8.09 -18.05
C SER A 400 3.69 -7.13 -16.86
N LEU A 401 4.30 -7.51 -15.75
CA LEU A 401 4.22 -6.79 -14.47
C LEU A 401 4.91 -5.41 -14.46
N ARG A 402 5.55 -5.02 -15.57
CA ARG A 402 6.29 -3.76 -15.78
C ARG A 402 5.56 -2.77 -16.69
N GLU A 403 4.50 -3.22 -17.36
CA GLU A 403 3.76 -2.47 -18.38
C GLU A 403 3.24 -1.12 -17.85
N THR A 404 2.54 -1.12 -16.72
CA THR A 404 1.92 0.09 -16.18
C THR A 404 2.94 1.17 -15.80
N ILE A 405 4.10 0.77 -15.27
CA ILE A 405 5.19 1.69 -14.93
C ILE A 405 5.76 2.32 -16.20
N TRP A 406 6.00 1.51 -17.23
CA TRP A 406 6.49 1.97 -18.52
C TRP A 406 5.50 2.90 -19.21
N TYR A 407 4.21 2.56 -19.22
CA TYR A 407 3.16 3.44 -19.74
C TYR A 407 3.12 4.79 -19.05
N HIS A 408 3.28 4.83 -17.73
CA HIS A 408 3.33 6.11 -17.02
C HIS A 408 4.53 6.97 -17.48
N LYS A 409 5.69 6.34 -17.70
CA LYS A 409 6.88 7.03 -18.21
C LYS A 409 6.65 7.55 -19.64
N ILE A 410 6.07 6.75 -20.52
CA ILE A 410 5.64 7.16 -21.87
C ILE A 410 4.64 8.33 -21.79
N PHE A 411 3.61 8.22 -20.95
CA PHE A 411 2.55 9.21 -20.80
C PHE A 411 3.11 10.56 -20.35
N SER A 412 4.05 10.56 -19.39
CA SER A 412 4.71 11.77 -18.89
C SER A 412 5.70 12.41 -19.88
N HIS A 413 6.10 11.68 -20.93
CA HIS A 413 7.09 12.12 -21.93
C HIS A 413 6.48 12.18 -23.35
N GLU A 414 5.20 12.52 -23.46
CA GLU A 414 4.51 12.75 -24.75
C GLU A 414 4.52 11.56 -25.72
N ARG A 415 4.57 10.33 -25.18
CA ARG A 415 4.50 9.08 -25.95
C ARG A 415 5.59 8.88 -27.00
N LYS A 416 6.81 9.30 -26.71
CA LYS A 416 7.96 9.17 -27.64
C LYS A 416 8.48 7.74 -27.85
N LEU A 417 8.06 6.77 -27.04
CA LEU A 417 8.44 5.35 -27.15
C LEU A 417 7.21 4.46 -27.18
N ASN A 418 7.36 3.27 -27.78
CA ASN A 418 6.31 2.28 -27.84
C ASN A 418 6.02 1.62 -26.48
N PRO A 419 4.76 1.18 -26.28
CA PRO A 419 4.40 0.28 -25.19
C PRO A 419 5.28 -0.97 -25.10
N LEU A 420 5.32 -1.60 -23.93
CA LEU A 420 6.00 -2.88 -23.79
C LEU A 420 5.21 -3.99 -24.50
N SER A 421 5.88 -4.81 -25.30
CA SER A 421 5.34 -6.04 -25.84
C SER A 421 5.45 -7.17 -24.80
N ILE A 422 4.30 -7.67 -24.36
CA ILE A 422 4.18 -8.51 -23.15
C ILE A 422 4.01 -9.99 -23.47
N ASN A 423 3.30 -10.30 -24.55
CA ASN A 423 2.79 -11.66 -24.78
C ASN A 423 3.87 -12.68 -25.10
N ASN A 424 5.08 -12.25 -25.40
CA ASN A 424 6.17 -13.12 -25.81
C ASN A 424 7.49 -12.80 -25.10
N ALA A 425 7.58 -12.04 -24.01
CA ALA A 425 8.91 -11.66 -23.48
C ALA A 425 9.87 -12.85 -23.26
N GLU A 426 9.37 -14.03 -22.87
CA GLU A 426 10.17 -15.25 -22.69
C GLU A 426 10.42 -16.06 -23.99
N THR A 427 9.89 -15.64 -25.14
CA THR A 427 9.96 -16.37 -26.42
C THR A 427 10.24 -15.48 -27.64
N ASP A 428 10.06 -14.18 -27.48
CA ASP A 428 10.27 -13.12 -28.45
C ASP A 428 11.76 -12.99 -28.70
N ASN A 429 12.17 -13.04 -29.96
CA ASN A 429 13.54 -12.79 -30.40
C ASN A 429 13.64 -11.62 -31.41
N ILE A 430 12.55 -10.89 -31.63
CA ILE A 430 12.45 -9.88 -32.68
C ILE A 430 12.44 -8.43 -32.17
N SER A 431 12.13 -8.18 -30.89
CA SER A 431 12.19 -6.84 -30.28
C SER A 431 13.57 -6.17 -30.44
N ASP A 432 13.61 -4.85 -30.65
CA ASP A 432 14.88 -4.13 -30.71
C ASP A 432 15.55 -4.05 -29.33
N PHE A 433 14.74 -3.88 -28.29
CA PHE A 433 15.19 -3.84 -26.90
C PHE A 433 14.43 -4.84 -26.04
N LYS A 434 15.11 -5.36 -25.02
CA LYS A 434 14.50 -6.28 -24.05
C LYS A 434 14.87 -5.91 -22.62
N ILE A 435 13.87 -5.91 -21.74
CA ILE A 435 14.05 -5.74 -20.30
C ILE A 435 13.73 -7.07 -19.62
N GLN A 436 14.76 -7.83 -19.26
CA GLN A 436 14.60 -9.20 -18.77
C GLN A 436 15.57 -9.55 -17.63
N PRO A 437 15.18 -10.48 -16.74
CA PRO A 437 16.07 -11.03 -15.73
C PRO A 437 17.34 -11.67 -16.31
N ALA A 438 18.44 -11.67 -15.55
CA ALA A 438 19.71 -12.27 -15.97
C ALA A 438 19.66 -13.81 -16.12
N ASP A 439 18.67 -14.47 -15.53
CA ASP A 439 18.52 -15.94 -15.48
C ASP A 439 17.62 -16.51 -16.60
N VAL A 440 17.20 -15.68 -17.56
CA VAL A 440 16.42 -16.13 -18.73
C VAL A 440 17.27 -17.03 -19.64
N ASN A 441 16.62 -17.96 -20.34
CA ASN A 441 17.24 -18.92 -21.25
C ASN A 441 18.19 -18.22 -22.24
N PRO A 442 19.51 -18.54 -22.23
CA PRO A 442 20.52 -17.89 -23.06
C PRO A 442 20.21 -17.89 -24.56
N SER A 443 19.46 -18.90 -25.06
CA SER A 443 19.13 -19.00 -26.49
C SER A 443 18.28 -17.82 -27.00
N ILE A 444 17.53 -17.15 -26.10
CA ILE A 444 16.68 -16.00 -26.43
C ILE A 444 17.50 -14.71 -26.59
N LEU A 445 18.74 -14.72 -26.07
CA LEU A 445 19.64 -13.58 -26.03
C LEU A 445 20.82 -13.73 -27.00
N GLU A 446 20.88 -14.79 -27.82
CA GLU A 446 21.96 -15.01 -28.80
C GLU A 446 22.13 -13.83 -29.77
N ASP A 447 21.01 -13.21 -30.17
CA ASP A 447 20.99 -12.05 -31.07
C ASP A 447 21.07 -10.70 -30.33
N TYR A 448 21.31 -10.71 -29.02
CA TYR A 448 21.26 -9.52 -28.17
C TYR A 448 22.58 -9.28 -27.45
N ARG A 449 22.97 -8.01 -27.33
CA ARG A 449 24.05 -7.56 -26.46
C ARG A 449 23.47 -7.00 -25.16
N LEU A 450 24.12 -7.32 -24.04
CA LEU A 450 23.84 -6.67 -22.76
C LEU A 450 24.31 -5.21 -22.84
N VAL A 451 23.38 -4.28 -22.62
CA VAL A 451 23.67 -2.84 -22.57
C VAL A 451 23.84 -2.38 -21.14
N PHE A 452 22.93 -2.81 -20.25
CA PHE A 452 22.91 -2.36 -18.88
C PHE A 452 22.54 -3.50 -17.93
N GLU A 453 23.30 -3.62 -16.85
CA GLU A 453 23.05 -4.56 -15.76
C GLU A 453 22.37 -3.87 -14.57
N ASP A 454 21.18 -4.33 -14.18
CA ASP A 454 20.45 -3.75 -13.05
C ASP A 454 20.81 -4.42 -11.72
N SER A 455 21.68 -3.75 -10.96
CA SER A 455 22.04 -4.19 -9.60
C SER A 455 20.89 -4.20 -8.58
N ILE A 456 19.73 -3.58 -8.87
CA ILE A 456 18.60 -3.49 -7.94
C ILE A 456 17.64 -4.66 -8.10
N ALA A 457 17.14 -4.88 -9.31
CA ALA A 457 16.13 -5.89 -9.60
C ALA A 457 16.65 -7.11 -10.36
N GLY A 458 17.89 -7.04 -10.88
CA GLY A 458 18.44 -8.04 -11.79
C GLY A 458 17.80 -8.03 -13.18
N ASN A 459 16.99 -7.00 -13.50
CA ASN A 459 16.30 -6.84 -14.79
C ASN A 459 17.18 -6.05 -15.74
N ASN A 460 17.96 -6.74 -16.55
CA ASN A 460 18.93 -6.16 -17.45
C ASN A 460 18.27 -5.61 -18.72
N LEU A 461 18.91 -4.61 -19.32
CA LEU A 461 18.56 -4.09 -20.64
C LEU A 461 19.47 -4.72 -21.69
N TYR A 462 18.84 -5.32 -22.69
CA TYR A 462 19.50 -5.90 -23.85
C TYR A 462 19.07 -5.17 -25.12
N GLU A 463 19.99 -5.04 -26.05
CA GLU A 463 19.78 -4.44 -27.36
C GLU A 463 20.11 -5.46 -28.44
N ARG A 464 19.28 -5.54 -29.46
CA ARG A 464 19.48 -6.47 -30.57
C ARG A 464 20.69 -6.05 -31.40
N VAL A 465 21.59 -6.99 -31.69
CA VAL A 465 22.82 -6.74 -32.45
C VAL A 465 22.50 -6.37 -33.91
N ASN A 466 21.52 -7.07 -34.51
CA ASN A 466 21.04 -6.82 -35.86
C ASN A 466 19.55 -6.46 -35.79
N LYS A 467 19.19 -5.22 -36.16
CA LYS A 467 17.80 -4.78 -36.17
C LYS A 467 16.95 -5.67 -37.09
N ALA A 468 15.72 -5.95 -36.67
CA ALA A 468 14.78 -6.70 -37.51
C ALA A 468 14.55 -5.92 -38.81
N ALA A 469 14.52 -6.60 -39.95
CA ALA A 469 14.00 -5.97 -41.16
C ALA A 469 12.50 -5.71 -40.95
N ARG A 470 12.11 -4.43 -40.92
CA ARG A 470 10.71 -4.04 -40.89
C ARG A 470 10.26 -3.70 -42.30
N ILE A 471 9.09 -4.19 -42.67
CA ILE A 471 8.43 -3.81 -43.92
C ILE A 471 7.34 -2.83 -43.50
N PRO A 472 7.58 -1.51 -43.57
CA PRO A 472 6.54 -0.54 -43.29
C PRO A 472 5.46 -0.66 -44.37
N GLU A 473 4.28 -1.12 -43.98
CA GLU A 473 3.11 -1.15 -44.83
C GLU A 473 2.15 -0.05 -44.35
N ASP A 474 2.27 1.14 -44.93
CA ASP A 474 1.30 2.22 -44.73
C ASP A 474 0.04 1.85 -45.51
N THR A 475 -0.91 1.23 -44.83
CA THR A 475 -2.16 0.81 -45.47
C THR A 475 -3.08 2.00 -45.76
N GLY A 476 -2.79 3.21 -45.26
CA GLY A 476 -3.61 4.42 -45.48
C GLY A 476 -5.09 4.21 -45.12
N LEU A 477 -5.39 3.22 -44.28
CA LEU A 477 -6.70 2.59 -44.22
C LEU A 477 -7.59 3.36 -43.25
N ILE A 478 -8.26 4.39 -43.76
CA ILE A 478 -9.36 5.04 -43.04
C ILE A 478 -10.56 4.10 -43.11
N LEU A 479 -10.83 3.40 -42.01
CA LEU A 479 -12.02 2.55 -41.85
C LEU A 479 -13.16 3.36 -41.21
N PRO A 480 -14.10 3.93 -41.98
CA PRO A 480 -15.26 4.58 -41.41
C PRO A 480 -16.14 3.54 -40.72
N PHE A 481 -16.15 3.53 -39.39
CA PHE A 481 -17.06 2.69 -38.62
C PHE A 481 -18.50 3.24 -38.70
N LYS A 482 -19.37 2.52 -39.40
CA LYS A 482 -20.84 2.73 -39.40
C LYS A 482 -21.53 1.37 -39.19
N GLY A 483 -21.66 0.91 -37.95
CA GLY A 483 -22.37 -0.34 -37.68
C GLY A 483 -22.63 -0.64 -36.21
N ASN A 484 -23.60 -1.53 -35.96
CA ASN A 484 -23.93 -2.11 -34.64
C ASN A 484 -23.28 -3.51 -34.45
N SER A 485 -22.27 -3.86 -35.25
CA SER A 485 -21.62 -5.17 -35.21
C SER A 485 -20.63 -5.28 -34.05
N MET A 486 -20.62 -6.46 -33.41
CA MET A 486 -19.78 -6.75 -32.24
C MET A 486 -18.29 -6.98 -32.60
N TYR A 487 -17.98 -7.24 -33.86
CA TYR A 487 -16.63 -7.45 -34.39
C TYR A 487 -16.45 -6.69 -35.72
N HIS A 488 -15.25 -6.16 -35.95
CA HIS A 488 -14.85 -5.49 -37.19
C HIS A 488 -13.38 -5.84 -37.48
N ASP A 489 -13.09 -6.31 -38.69
CA ASP A 489 -11.74 -6.68 -39.08
C ASP A 489 -10.94 -5.42 -39.42
N PHE A 490 -9.93 -5.10 -38.60
CA PHE A 490 -9.12 -3.88 -38.71
C PHE A 490 -7.97 -3.99 -39.73
N ILE A 491 -7.38 -5.18 -39.86
CA ILE A 491 -6.29 -5.46 -40.79
C ILE A 491 -6.49 -6.87 -41.34
N VAL A 492 -6.37 -7.01 -42.67
CA VAL A 492 -6.29 -8.31 -43.35
C VAL A 492 -4.93 -8.35 -44.02
N VAL A 493 -4.03 -9.19 -43.52
CA VAL A 493 -2.68 -9.36 -44.10
C VAL A 493 -2.76 -10.43 -45.19
N PRO A 494 -2.64 -10.09 -46.48
CA PRO A 494 -2.61 -11.08 -47.54
C PRO A 494 -1.27 -11.83 -47.48
N MET A 495 -1.30 -13.11 -47.10
CA MET A 495 -0.10 -13.95 -47.09
C MET A 495 -0.04 -14.79 -48.36
N ASP A 496 1.13 -14.80 -49.00
CA ASP A 496 1.44 -15.74 -50.07
C ASP A 496 1.75 -17.14 -49.47
N GLU A 497 1.54 -18.23 -50.21
CA GLU A 497 1.69 -19.61 -49.67
C GLU A 497 3.11 -19.88 -49.11
N SER A 498 4.12 -19.17 -49.63
CA SER A 498 5.50 -19.23 -49.16
C SER A 498 5.73 -18.58 -47.79
N GLN A 499 4.88 -17.62 -47.43
CA GLN A 499 4.97 -16.84 -46.19
C GLN A 499 4.17 -17.49 -45.06
N ALA A 500 3.11 -18.25 -45.35
CA ALA A 500 2.19 -18.83 -44.36
C ALA A 500 2.83 -19.75 -43.29
N THR A 501 4.10 -20.15 -43.48
CA THR A 501 4.84 -21.01 -42.53
C THR A 501 5.83 -20.26 -41.64
N LEU A 502 6.03 -18.96 -41.86
CA LEU A 502 6.92 -18.14 -41.06
C LEU A 502 6.19 -17.56 -39.84
N PRO A 503 6.85 -17.44 -38.68
CA PRO A 503 6.29 -16.71 -37.56
C PRO A 503 6.25 -15.21 -37.89
N PHE A 504 5.07 -14.59 -37.74
CA PHE A 504 4.89 -13.14 -37.88
C PHE A 504 4.48 -12.53 -36.55
N LEU A 505 5.01 -11.34 -36.27
CA LEU A 505 4.49 -10.44 -35.26
C LEU A 505 3.84 -9.26 -35.97
N LEU A 506 2.54 -9.09 -35.75
CA LEU A 506 1.81 -7.93 -36.21
C LEU A 506 1.72 -6.93 -35.03
N GLU A 507 2.44 -5.83 -35.13
CA GLU A 507 2.25 -4.68 -34.24
C GLU A 507 1.36 -3.66 -34.95
N VAL A 508 0.27 -3.24 -34.30
CA VAL A 508 -0.70 -2.30 -34.85
C VAL A 508 -0.72 -1.05 -34.00
N GLU A 509 -0.31 0.09 -34.56
CA GLU A 509 -0.54 1.39 -33.96
C GLU A 509 -1.87 1.96 -34.48
N LEU A 510 -2.89 1.99 -33.61
CA LEU A 510 -4.24 2.45 -33.96
C LEU A 510 -4.50 3.84 -33.36
N THR A 511 -4.65 4.85 -34.22
CA THR A 511 -5.15 6.17 -33.79
C THR A 511 -6.66 6.24 -34.01
N VAL A 512 -7.44 6.19 -32.92
CA VAL A 512 -8.89 6.37 -32.98
C VAL A 512 -9.23 7.84 -32.83
N ILE A 513 -9.68 8.47 -33.91
CA ILE A 513 -10.21 9.84 -33.89
C ILE A 513 -11.74 9.74 -33.77
N ALA A 514 -12.26 9.89 -32.56
CA ALA A 514 -13.68 10.06 -32.35
C ALA A 514 -14.06 11.53 -32.61
N SER A 515 -15.02 11.77 -33.51
CA SER A 515 -15.50 13.14 -33.84
C SER A 515 -16.20 13.83 -32.67
N ASN A 516 -16.63 13.05 -31.68
CA ASN A 516 -16.93 13.55 -30.35
C ASN A 516 -15.73 13.19 -29.47
N ILE A 517 -15.14 14.19 -28.81
CA ILE A 517 -14.34 13.95 -27.60
C ILE A 517 -15.17 13.00 -26.73
N PRO A 518 -14.70 11.80 -26.34
CA PRO A 518 -15.37 11.12 -25.25
C PRO A 518 -15.25 12.12 -24.10
N PHE A 519 -16.37 12.62 -23.58
CA PHE A 519 -16.46 13.59 -22.47
C PHE A 519 -16.49 15.11 -22.79
N GLU A 520 -17.24 15.56 -23.81
CA GLU A 520 -17.98 16.82 -23.62
C GLU A 520 -19.26 16.53 -22.83
N PHE A 521 -19.23 16.78 -21.52
CA PHE A 521 -20.44 16.84 -20.73
C PHE A 521 -21.25 18.05 -21.19
N SER A 522 -22.46 17.81 -21.69
CA SER A 522 -23.46 18.86 -21.83
C SER A 522 -23.64 19.53 -20.46
N THR A 523 -23.39 20.84 -20.44
CA THR A 523 -23.53 21.75 -19.29
C THR A 523 -24.80 21.59 -18.49
#